data_AF-A0A9Q3P6T2-F1
#
_entry.id   AF-A0A9Q3P6T2-F1
#
_cell.length_a   1.000
_cell.length_b   1.000
_cell.length_c   1.000
_cell.angle_alpha   90.00
_cell.angle_beta   90.00
_cell.angle_gamma   90.00
#
_symmetry.space_group_name_H-M   'P 1'
#
loop_
_entity.id
_entity.type
_entity.pdbx_description
1 polymer ?
#
loop_
_entity_poly.entity_id
_entity_poly.type
_entity_poly.pdbx_seq_one_letter_code
_entity_poly.pdbx_strand_id
1 'polypeptide(L)'
;MPDWKLPFKLYIDACGEGPGATLYQTKIINDKPVEGPICFISRQIKPTEARYGASQMECLCLVWSLEKLHYHLDGTVFDVSTDFNAVKSSLNMKTPNRHMIRWKIASPEYRGNMTIVHKSGSIN
;
A
#
# COMPACT_ATOMS: atom_id res chain seq x y z
N MET A 1 19.48 3.39 5.66
CA MET A 1 18.68 3.82 6.82
C MET A 1 17.55 4.73 6.35
N PRO A 2 16.29 4.46 6.67
CA PRO A 2 15.16 5.35 6.35
C PRO A 2 15.28 6.70 7.07
N ASP A 3 14.66 7.73 6.52
CA ASP A 3 14.54 9.07 7.13
C ASP A 3 13.07 9.40 7.39
N TRP A 4 12.66 9.37 8.66
CA TRP A 4 11.25 9.59 9.05
C TRP A 4 10.72 11.00 8.78
N LYS A 5 11.57 11.96 8.39
CA LYS A 5 11.16 13.31 8.00
C LYS A 5 10.77 13.42 6.53
N LEU A 6 11.15 12.43 5.72
CA LEU A 6 10.89 12.43 4.28
C LEU A 6 9.70 11.52 3.96
N PRO A 7 8.86 11.90 2.98
CA PRO A 7 7.70 11.11 2.63
C PRO A 7 8.10 9.74 2.09
N PHE A 8 7.33 8.73 2.46
CA PHE A 8 7.47 7.37 1.95
C PHE A 8 6.59 7.15 0.71
N LYS A 9 6.99 6.20 -0.13
CA LYS A 9 6.18 5.70 -1.23
C LYS A 9 6.01 4.20 -1.07
N LEU A 10 4.78 3.76 -0.85
CA LEU A 10 4.42 2.36 -0.76
C LEU A 10 3.86 1.91 -2.11
N TYR A 11 4.56 1.02 -2.78
CA TYR A 11 4.02 0.31 -3.95
C TYR A 11 3.40 -0.99 -3.47
N ILE A 12 2.16 -1.25 -3.86
CA ILE A 12 1.48 -2.52 -3.60
C ILE A 12 1.14 -3.21 -4.91
N ASP A 13 1.19 -4.53 -4.89
CA ASP A 13 0.80 -5.40 -6.00
C ASP A 13 0.20 -6.69 -5.42
N ALA A 14 -0.94 -7.11 -5.92
CA ALA A 14 -1.58 -8.36 -5.52
C ALA A 14 -1.79 -9.26 -6.73
N CYS A 15 -1.02 -10.35 -6.79
CA CYS A 15 -1.14 -11.35 -7.82
C CYS A 15 -1.75 -12.66 -7.28
N GLY A 16 -1.96 -13.64 -8.16
CA GLY A 16 -2.50 -14.95 -7.80
C GLY A 16 -1.63 -15.75 -6.82
N GLU A 17 -0.35 -15.39 -6.69
CA GLU A 17 0.58 -16.03 -5.75
C GLU A 17 0.51 -15.44 -4.33
N GLY A 18 0.01 -14.21 -4.20
CA GLY A 18 -0.16 -13.52 -2.93
C GLY A 18 0.10 -12.02 -2.99
N PRO A 19 -0.06 -11.32 -1.87
CA PRO A 19 0.20 -9.89 -1.76
C PRO A 19 1.70 -9.60 -1.67
N GLY A 20 2.13 -8.55 -2.36
CA GLY A 20 3.47 -7.99 -2.32
C GLY A 20 3.45 -6.46 -2.19
N ALA A 21 4.42 -5.91 -1.48
CA ALA A 21 4.60 -4.48 -1.41
C ALA A 21 6.07 -4.09 -1.23
N THR A 22 6.38 -2.89 -1.71
CA THR A 22 7.70 -2.30 -1.59
C THR A 22 7.61 -0.88 -1.07
N LEU A 23 8.35 -0.61 -0.01
CA LEU A 23 8.51 0.72 0.57
C LEU A 23 9.73 1.39 -0.05
N TYR A 24 9.54 2.57 -0.62
CA TYR A 24 10.56 3.44 -1.18
C TYR A 24 10.60 4.76 -0.43
N GLN A 25 11.73 5.44 -0.58
CA GLN A 25 11.90 6.80 -0.12
C GLN A 25 12.76 7.58 -1.10
N THR A 26 12.38 8.83 -1.38
CA THR A 26 13.19 9.76 -2.15
C THR A 26 14.14 10.50 -1.22
N LYS A 27 15.44 10.49 -1.52
CA LYS A 27 16.47 11.20 -0.78
C LYS A 27 17.25 12.13 -1.68
N ILE A 28 17.79 13.20 -1.11
CA ILE A 28 18.71 14.08 -1.83
C ILE A 28 20.12 13.52 -1.68
N ILE A 29 20.72 13.10 -2.80
CA ILE A 29 22.12 12.67 -2.89
C ILE A 29 22.78 13.56 -3.94
N ASN A 30 23.81 14.30 -3.56
CA ASN A 30 24.51 15.26 -4.43
C ASN A 30 23.54 16.27 -5.09
N ASP A 31 22.68 16.90 -4.28
CA ASP A 31 21.65 17.86 -4.71
C ASP A 31 20.62 17.32 -5.72
N LYS A 32 20.55 15.98 -5.90
CA LYS A 32 19.60 15.32 -6.80
C LYS A 32 18.66 14.40 -6.03
N PRO A 33 17.35 14.39 -6.35
CA PRO A 33 16.43 13.41 -5.80
C PRO A 33 16.72 12.02 -6.37
N VAL A 34 17.01 11.08 -5.49
CA VAL A 34 17.22 9.67 -5.78
C VAL A 34 16.18 8.86 -5.02
N GLU A 35 15.32 8.15 -5.74
CA GLU A 35 14.36 7.22 -5.15
C GLU A 35 15.05 5.87 -4.93
N GLY A 36 14.99 5.36 -3.69
CA GLY A 36 15.62 4.10 -3.31
C GLY A 36 14.69 3.21 -2.48
N PRO A 37 14.78 1.88 -2.64
CA PRO A 37 13.99 0.96 -1.85
C PRO A 37 14.49 0.95 -0.40
N ILE A 38 13.54 0.92 0.53
CA ILE A 38 13.76 0.76 1.98
C ILE A 38 13.51 -0.67 2.40
N CYS A 39 12.39 -1.25 1.95
CA CYS A 39 11.96 -2.58 2.36
C CYS A 39 11.09 -3.23 1.29
N PHE A 40 11.27 -4.53 1.08
CA PHE A 40 10.40 -5.37 0.26
C PHE A 40 9.69 -6.37 1.17
N ILE A 41 8.38 -6.50 1.03
CA ILE A 41 7.58 -7.47 1.74
C ILE A 41 6.75 -8.26 0.73
N SER A 42 6.73 -9.58 0.88
CA SER A 42 5.80 -10.44 0.15
C SER A 42 5.40 -11.62 1.03
N ARG A 43 4.25 -12.24 0.75
CA ARG A 43 3.88 -13.51 1.36
C ARG A 43 3.06 -14.35 0.40
N GLN A 44 3.09 -15.66 0.64
CA GLN A 44 2.22 -16.60 -0.07
C GLN A 44 0.74 -16.38 0.30
N ILE A 45 -0.12 -16.59 -0.70
CA ILE A 45 -1.57 -16.58 -0.57
C ILE A 45 -2.03 -17.72 0.33
N LYS A 46 -2.95 -17.43 1.26
CA LYS A 46 -3.58 -18.48 2.07
C LYS A 46 -4.68 -19.17 1.27
N PRO A 47 -5.00 -20.45 1.53
CA PRO A 47 -6.09 -21.16 0.85
C PRO A 47 -7.45 -20.45 0.94
N THR A 48 -7.69 -19.70 2.02
CA THR A 48 -8.90 -18.88 2.21
C THR A 48 -8.91 -17.61 1.37
N GLU A 49 -7.73 -17.05 1.08
CA GLU A 49 -7.53 -15.84 0.28
C GLU A 49 -7.49 -16.17 -1.22
N ALA A 50 -7.15 -17.41 -1.60
CA ALA A 50 -7.14 -17.89 -2.98
C ALA A 50 -8.49 -17.80 -3.71
N ARG A 51 -9.59 -17.62 -2.97
CA ARG A 51 -10.94 -17.43 -3.52
C ARG A 51 -11.30 -15.96 -3.74
N TYR A 52 -10.44 -15.03 -3.34
CA TYR A 52 -10.69 -13.61 -3.48
C TYR A 52 -10.51 -13.18 -4.93
N GLY A 53 -11.44 -12.36 -5.42
CA GLY A 53 -11.26 -11.69 -6.70
C GLY A 53 -10.15 -10.65 -6.64
N ALA A 54 -9.65 -10.20 -7.81
CA ALA A 54 -8.55 -9.23 -7.91
C ALA A 54 -8.75 -8.00 -7.00
N SER A 55 -9.94 -7.41 -6.98
CA SER A 55 -10.25 -6.26 -6.11
C SER A 55 -10.10 -6.55 -4.62
N GLN A 56 -10.48 -7.74 -4.18
CA GLN A 56 -10.38 -8.16 -2.79
C GLN A 56 -8.94 -8.47 -2.42
N MET A 57 -8.18 -9.05 -3.34
CA MET A 57 -6.74 -9.31 -3.18
C MET A 57 -5.94 -8.02 -3.07
N GLU A 58 -6.22 -7.03 -3.91
CA GLU A 58 -5.62 -5.69 -3.83
C GLU A 58 -5.92 -5.01 -2.50
N CYS A 59 -7.19 -5.02 -2.08
CA CYS A 59 -7.56 -4.48 -0.77
C CYS A 59 -6.86 -5.22 0.37
N LEU A 60 -6.73 -6.55 0.30
CA LEU A 60 -6.01 -7.36 1.27
C LEU A 60 -4.51 -7.00 1.31
N CYS A 61 -3.90 -6.82 0.13
CA CYS A 61 -2.51 -6.47 -0.02
C CYS A 61 -2.21 -5.12 0.65
N LEU A 62 -3.08 -4.14 0.42
CA LEU A 62 -2.98 -2.85 1.09
C LEU A 62 -2.98 -3.00 2.63
N VAL A 63 -3.84 -3.86 3.24
CA VAL A 63 -3.98 -3.89 4.74
C VAL A 63 -2.75 -4.49 5.30
N TRP A 64 -2.42 -5.63 4.71
CA TRP A 64 -1.32 -6.43 5.12
C TRP A 64 -0.03 -5.61 5.03
N SER A 65 0.12 -4.78 4.00
CA SER A 65 1.26 -3.89 3.84
C SER A 65 1.31 -2.79 4.89
N LEU A 66 0.18 -2.11 5.17
CA LEU A 66 0.13 -1.08 6.22
C LEU A 66 0.37 -1.67 7.62
N GLU A 67 -0.22 -2.83 7.93
CA GLU A 67 -0.01 -3.52 9.20
C GLU A 67 1.46 -3.93 9.38
N LYS A 68 2.10 -4.43 8.31
CA LYS A 68 3.50 -4.87 8.35
C LYS A 68 4.49 -3.70 8.39
N LEU A 69 4.15 -2.59 7.74
CA LEU A 69 5.00 -1.40 7.66
C LEU A 69 4.59 -0.30 8.63
N HIS A 70 3.70 -0.59 9.59
CA HIS A 70 3.22 0.35 10.60
C HIS A 70 4.36 1.17 11.23
N TYR A 71 5.45 0.51 11.63
CA TYR A 71 6.62 1.17 12.23
C TYR A 71 7.29 2.24 11.33
N HIS A 72 7.13 2.14 10.00
CA HIS A 72 7.67 3.11 9.06
C HIS A 72 6.65 4.19 8.69
N LEU A 73 5.36 3.81 8.64
CA LEU A 73 4.29 4.66 8.11
C LEU A 73 3.61 5.50 9.18
N ASP A 74 3.60 5.04 10.44
CA ASP A 74 2.97 5.74 11.55
C ASP A 74 3.58 7.12 11.77
N GLY A 75 2.71 8.14 11.89
CA GLY A 75 3.11 9.54 12.04
C GLY A 75 3.79 10.18 10.82
N THR A 76 3.92 9.48 9.68
CA THR A 76 4.58 10.00 8.47
C THR A 76 3.59 10.22 7.34
N VAL A 77 3.95 11.10 6.39
CA VAL A 77 3.21 11.28 5.14
C VAL A 77 3.73 10.29 4.11
N PHE A 78 2.81 9.57 3.46
CA PHE A 78 3.18 8.59 2.45
C PHE A 78 2.15 8.47 1.33
N ASP A 79 2.66 8.09 0.17
CA ASP A 79 1.84 7.81 -0.99
C ASP A 79 1.73 6.30 -1.19
N VAL A 80 0.53 5.80 -1.43
CA VAL A 80 0.32 4.41 -1.84
C VAL A 80 0.05 4.36 -3.33
N SER A 81 0.92 3.68 -4.06
CA SER A 81 0.79 3.42 -5.49
C SER A 81 0.26 2.01 -5.72
N THR A 82 -0.84 1.91 -6.44
CA THR A 82 -1.46 0.64 -6.90
C THR A 82 -1.87 0.79 -8.36
N ASP A 83 -1.82 -0.31 -9.11
CA ASP A 83 -2.30 -0.39 -10.50
C ASP A 83 -3.83 -0.54 -10.56
N PHE A 84 -4.48 -0.78 -9.42
CA PHE A 84 -5.89 -1.11 -9.37
C PHE A 84 -6.77 0.08 -8.96
N ASN A 85 -7.48 0.61 -9.95
CA ASN A 85 -8.42 1.72 -9.78
C ASN A 85 -9.51 1.45 -8.73
N ALA A 86 -9.85 0.18 -8.45
CA ALA A 86 -10.88 -0.11 -7.47
C ALA A 86 -10.43 0.05 -6.01
N VAL A 87 -9.13 0.19 -5.69
CA VAL A 87 -8.70 0.59 -4.33
C VAL A 87 -9.17 2.01 -4.03
N LYS A 88 -9.03 2.91 -5.01
CA LYS A 88 -9.53 4.30 -4.92
C LYS A 88 -11.05 4.34 -4.77
N SER A 89 -11.77 3.46 -5.48
CA SER A 89 -13.23 3.33 -5.37
C SER A 89 -13.67 2.69 -4.03
N SER A 90 -12.92 1.70 -3.54
CA SER A 90 -13.22 0.95 -2.31
C SER A 90 -13.17 1.83 -1.06
N LEU A 91 -12.28 2.84 -1.03
CA LEU A 91 -12.24 3.84 0.04
C LEU A 91 -13.53 4.67 0.13
N ASN A 92 -14.26 4.82 -0.97
CA ASN A 92 -15.52 5.56 -1.09
C ASN A 92 -16.77 4.67 -0.99
N MET A 93 -16.63 3.34 -0.86
CA MET A 93 -17.78 2.44 -0.79
C MET A 93 -18.55 2.58 0.54
N LYS A 94 -19.89 2.72 0.42
CA LYS A 94 -20.82 2.81 1.57
C LYS A 94 -20.96 1.50 2.34
N THR A 95 -20.75 0.36 1.69
CA THR A 95 -20.91 -0.98 2.30
C THR A 95 -19.61 -1.76 2.20
N PRO A 96 -18.70 -1.66 3.19
CA PRO A 96 -17.48 -2.45 3.19
C PRO A 96 -17.80 -3.91 3.55
N ASN A 97 -17.16 -4.86 2.88
CA ASN A 97 -17.12 -6.25 3.36
C ASN A 97 -16.56 -6.26 4.82
N ARG A 98 -16.90 -7.24 5.67
CA ARG A 98 -16.45 -7.32 7.07
C ARG A 98 -14.93 -7.15 7.24
N HIS A 99 -14.15 -7.59 6.24
CA HIS A 99 -12.70 -7.36 6.16
C HIS A 99 -12.33 -5.90 5.84
N MET A 100 -13.13 -5.20 5.02
CA MET A 100 -13.03 -3.76 4.74
C MET A 100 -13.63 -2.86 5.85
N ILE A 101 -14.37 -3.42 6.82
CA ILE A 101 -14.84 -2.66 7.99
C ILE A 101 -13.68 -2.43 8.96
N ARG A 102 -12.84 -3.45 9.19
CA ARG A 102 -11.58 -3.29 9.96
C ARG A 102 -10.72 -2.16 9.39
N TRP A 103 -10.69 -2.05 8.07
CA TRP A 103 -10.07 -0.96 7.35
C TRP A 103 -10.64 0.41 7.65
N LYS A 104 -11.96 0.62 7.56
CA LYS A 104 -12.55 1.92 7.91
C LYS A 104 -12.21 2.33 9.35
N ILE A 105 -11.98 1.36 10.23
CA ILE A 105 -11.62 1.57 11.64
C ILE A 105 -10.10 1.81 11.84
N ALA A 106 -9.23 1.14 11.09
CA ALA A 106 -7.77 1.37 11.11
C ALA A 106 -7.33 2.59 10.27
N SER A 107 -8.16 2.99 9.30
CA SER A 107 -7.89 4.07 8.37
C SER A 107 -7.92 5.50 8.94
N PRO A 108 -8.54 5.86 10.07
CA PRO A 108 -8.49 7.24 10.59
C PRO A 108 -7.06 7.70 10.88
N GLU A 109 -6.22 6.81 11.42
CA GLU A 109 -4.82 7.09 11.78
C GLU A 109 -3.98 7.43 10.54
N TYR A 110 -4.21 6.73 9.43
CA TYR A 110 -3.46 6.95 8.19
C TYR A 110 -4.13 7.93 7.22
N ARG A 111 -5.45 8.18 7.32
CA ARG A 111 -6.18 8.97 6.30
C ARG A 111 -5.72 10.41 6.17
N GLY A 112 -5.22 11.01 7.24
CA GLY A 112 -4.68 12.37 7.20
C GLY A 112 -3.37 12.46 6.43
N ASN A 113 -2.60 11.38 6.39
CA ASN A 113 -1.22 11.36 5.91
C ASN A 113 -0.99 10.41 4.71
N MET A 114 -2.01 9.68 4.28
CA MET A 114 -1.96 8.70 3.20
C MET A 114 -2.64 9.24 1.94
N THR A 115 -1.89 9.33 0.84
CA THR A 115 -2.45 9.65 -0.48
C THR A 115 -2.43 8.42 -1.37
N ILE A 116 -3.55 8.02 -1.95
CA ILE A 116 -3.58 6.92 -2.93
C ILE A 116 -3.39 7.47 -4.34
N VAL A 117 -2.29 7.05 -4.97
CA VAL A 117 -1.93 7.36 -6.35
C VAL A 117 -2.19 6.13 -7.22
N HIS A 118 -2.96 6.29 -8.28
CA HIS A 118 -3.09 5.26 -9.29
C HIS A 118 -1.92 5.43 -10.27
N LYS A 119 -1.06 4.41 -10.40
CA LYS A 119 -0.13 4.34 -11.53
C LYS A 119 -0.78 3.45 -12.58
N SER A 120 -1.23 4.04 -13.68
CA SER A 120 -1.51 3.29 -14.90
C SER A 120 -0.24 2.53 -15.25
N GLY A 121 -0.28 1.20 -15.21
CA GLY A 121 0.87 0.38 -15.58
C GLY A 121 1.35 0.82 -16.97
N SER A 122 2.56 1.36 -17.04
CA SER A 122 3.30 1.35 -18.30
C SER A 122 3.61 -0.12 -18.56
N ILE A 123 2.75 -0.73 -19.38
CA ILE A 123 3.13 -1.79 -20.31
C ILE A 123 4.53 -1.47 -20.85
N ASN A 124 5.52 -2.27 -20.43
CA ASN A 124 6.77 -2.46 -21.14
C ASN A 124 6.75 -3.88 -21.70
#